data_AF-A0A2W4RRZ6-F1
#
_entry.id   AF-A0A2W4RRZ6-F1
#
_cell.length_a   1.000
_cell.length_b   1.000
_cell.length_c   1.000
_cell.angle_alpha   90.00
_cell.angle_beta   90.00
_cell.angle_gamma   90.00
#
_symmetry.space_group_name_H-M   'P 1'
#
loop_
_entity.id
_entity.type
_entity.pdbx_description
1 polymer ?
#
loop_
_entity_poly.entity_id
_entity_poly.type
_entity_poly.pdbx_seq_one_letter_code
_entity_poly.pdbx_strand_id
1 'polypeptide(L)'
;GAGRAARWAAPAAPGPPLGVAGPGGSTIVRDGLAWNLLVGDETAVPAIARRFEEAPPGLSIVALIEVEDAAEELPLPSSARVDVRWIHRGGATSIDEVLAAVQLPAGEGFAWVAGERDLARRIRRHFIEVMGLPPGHVKASAYWRRGETGRHEVLGDE
;
A
#
# COMPACT_ATOMS: atom_id res chain seq x y z
N GLY A 1 -17.20 -5.11 -5.02
CA GLY A 1 -16.90 -4.65 -6.41
C GLY A 1 -17.50 -5.59 -7.46
N ALA A 2 -17.66 -5.15 -8.72
CA ALA A 2 -18.29 -5.91 -9.81
C ALA A 2 -17.30 -6.55 -10.82
N GLY A 3 -16.04 -6.77 -10.42
CA GLY A 3 -15.05 -7.48 -11.25
C GLY A 3 -15.27 -8.99 -11.27
N ARG A 4 -14.70 -9.71 -12.25
CA ARG A 4 -14.78 -11.20 -12.31
C ARG A 4 -14.23 -11.85 -11.03
N ALA A 5 -13.13 -11.35 -10.48
CA ALA A 5 -12.56 -11.83 -9.21
C ALA A 5 -13.45 -11.52 -8.00
N ALA A 6 -13.98 -10.30 -7.90
CA ALA A 6 -14.88 -9.91 -6.81
C ALA A 6 -16.20 -10.70 -6.83
N ARG A 7 -16.76 -10.99 -8.02
CA ARG A 7 -17.94 -11.84 -8.18
C ARG A 7 -17.69 -13.31 -7.84
N TRP A 8 -16.47 -13.80 -8.05
CA TRP A 8 -16.07 -15.13 -7.61
C TRP A 8 -15.87 -15.19 -6.10
N ALA A 9 -15.23 -14.16 -5.51
CA ALA A 9 -14.93 -14.12 -4.08
C ALA A 9 -16.20 -14.02 -3.20
N ALA A 10 -17.22 -13.27 -3.64
CA ALA A 10 -18.41 -13.01 -2.83
C ALA A 10 -19.21 -14.28 -2.42
N PRO A 11 -19.45 -15.28 -3.31
CA PRO A 11 -20.10 -16.54 -2.94
C PRO A 11 -19.12 -17.71 -2.74
N ALA A 12 -17.81 -17.46 -2.60
CA ALA A 12 -16.82 -18.55 -2.53
C ALA A 12 -17.08 -19.45 -1.31
N ALA A 13 -17.26 -20.75 -1.56
CA ALA A 13 -17.42 -21.78 -0.53
C ALA A 13 -16.22 -22.75 -0.57
N PRO A 14 -15.91 -23.47 0.52
CA PRO A 14 -14.90 -24.52 0.49
C PRO A 14 -15.21 -25.59 -0.57
N GLY A 15 -14.22 -26.01 -1.37
CA GLY A 15 -14.34 -27.15 -2.30
C GLY A 15 -13.89 -26.88 -3.74
N PRO A 16 -14.32 -25.81 -4.43
CA PRO A 16 -13.90 -25.55 -5.80
C PRO A 16 -12.39 -25.25 -5.90
N PRO A 17 -11.67 -25.84 -6.88
CA PRO A 17 -10.25 -25.57 -7.05
C PRO A 17 -10.02 -24.14 -7.59
N LEU A 18 -8.98 -23.47 -7.07
CA LEU A 18 -8.49 -22.18 -7.56
C LEU A 18 -7.10 -22.35 -8.17
N GLY A 19 -6.95 -21.98 -9.45
CA GLY A 19 -5.64 -21.91 -10.09
C GLY A 19 -4.91 -20.64 -9.67
N VAL A 20 -3.73 -20.77 -9.06
CA VAL A 20 -2.85 -19.66 -8.69
C VAL A 20 -1.59 -19.72 -9.56
N ALA A 21 -1.28 -18.63 -10.27
CA ALA A 21 -0.03 -18.49 -11.01
C ALA A 21 0.79 -17.36 -10.39
N GLY A 22 2.04 -17.65 -9.99
CA GLY A 22 2.95 -16.69 -9.37
C GLY A 22 3.88 -17.31 -8.32
N PRO A 23 4.68 -16.48 -7.62
CA PRO A 23 4.71 -15.02 -7.70
C PRO A 23 5.46 -14.49 -8.94
N GLY A 24 5.00 -13.38 -9.52
CA GLY A 24 5.68 -12.67 -10.61
C GLY A 24 6.93 -11.88 -10.21
N GLY A 25 7.55 -12.23 -9.07
CA GLY A 25 8.66 -11.51 -8.42
C GLY A 25 8.23 -10.64 -7.24
N SER A 26 9.06 -10.59 -6.20
CA SER A 26 8.93 -9.67 -5.06
C SER A 26 10.11 -8.70 -5.09
N THR A 27 9.88 -7.42 -4.83
CA THR A 27 11.00 -6.47 -4.67
C THR A 27 11.57 -6.65 -3.27
N ILE A 28 12.85 -6.99 -3.19
CA ILE A 28 13.60 -7.00 -1.95
C ILE A 28 13.78 -5.54 -1.53
N VAL A 29 13.19 -5.17 -0.40
CA VAL A 29 13.45 -3.87 0.24
C VAL A 29 14.84 -3.95 0.86
N ARG A 30 15.66 -2.91 0.70
CA ARG A 30 17.01 -2.86 1.27
C ARG A 30 16.94 -3.04 2.79
N ASP A 31 17.80 -3.88 3.35
CA ASP A 31 17.97 -4.00 4.79
C ASP A 31 18.60 -2.72 5.38
N GLY A 32 18.43 -2.52 6.69
CA GLY A 32 19.07 -1.42 7.43
C GLY A 32 18.38 -0.06 7.33
N LEU A 33 17.16 0.01 6.77
CA LEU A 33 16.36 1.23 6.76
C LEU A 33 15.83 1.56 8.16
N ALA A 34 15.81 2.84 8.50
CA ALA A 34 15.25 3.34 9.74
C ALA A 34 13.72 3.33 9.71
N TRP A 35 13.12 3.57 8.54
CA TRP A 35 11.67 3.63 8.40
C TRP A 35 11.14 3.18 7.04
N ASN A 36 9.89 2.71 7.04
CA ASN A 36 9.09 2.43 5.85
C ASN A 36 7.79 3.26 5.89
N LEU A 37 7.50 3.98 4.80
CA LEU A 37 6.20 4.62 4.57
C LEU A 37 5.40 3.77 3.59
N LEU A 38 4.27 3.22 4.02
CA LEU A 38 3.41 2.35 3.22
C LEU A 38 2.06 3.05 3.00
N VAL A 39 1.70 3.27 1.75
CA VAL A 39 0.45 3.96 1.40
C VAL A 39 -0.37 3.13 0.44
N GLY A 40 -1.68 3.06 0.64
CA GLY A 40 -2.53 2.39 -0.33
C GLY A 40 -4.00 2.37 0.03
N ASP A 41 -4.77 1.67 -0.80
CA ASP A 41 -6.19 1.42 -0.57
C ASP A 41 -6.43 0.00 0.00
N GLU A 42 -7.69 -0.41 0.14
CA GLU A 42 -8.06 -1.75 0.63
C GLU A 42 -7.37 -2.89 -0.14
N THR A 43 -7.02 -2.67 -1.42
CA THR A 43 -6.38 -3.68 -2.27
C THR A 43 -4.89 -3.87 -1.92
N ALA A 44 -4.28 -2.88 -1.27
CA ALA A 44 -2.89 -2.93 -0.83
C ALA A 44 -2.73 -3.57 0.56
N VAL A 45 -3.80 -3.64 1.36
CA VAL A 45 -3.76 -4.12 2.76
C VAL A 45 -3.09 -5.49 2.91
N PRO A 46 -3.36 -6.52 2.07
CA PRO A 46 -2.66 -7.80 2.20
C PRO A 46 -1.13 -7.70 2.04
N ALA A 47 -0.66 -6.83 1.15
CA ALA A 47 0.77 -6.60 0.95
C ALA A 47 1.39 -5.75 2.08
N ILE A 48 0.61 -4.86 2.69
CA ILE A 48 1.03 -4.09 3.87
C ILE A 48 1.12 -5.02 5.08
N ALA A 49 0.11 -5.86 5.33
CA ALA A 49 0.09 -6.81 6.43
C ALA A 49 1.32 -7.74 6.41
N ARG A 50 1.65 -8.28 5.24
CA ARG A 50 2.88 -9.07 5.07
C ARG A 50 4.14 -8.31 5.49
N ARG A 51 4.26 -7.03 5.11
CA ARG A 51 5.41 -6.20 5.51
C ARG A 51 5.46 -5.93 7.01
N PHE A 52 4.30 -5.86 7.67
CA PHE A 52 4.23 -5.71 9.13
C PHE A 52 4.69 -6.99 9.84
N GLU A 53 4.28 -8.16 9.34
CA GLU A 53 4.66 -9.47 9.88
C GLU A 53 6.15 -9.77 9.69
N GLU A 54 6.72 -9.42 8.53
CA GLU A 54 8.14 -9.64 8.19
C GLU A 54 9.08 -8.56 8.77
N ALA A 55 8.54 -7.51 9.40
CA ALA A 55 9.32 -6.37 9.87
C ALA A 55 10.27 -6.76 11.01
N PRO A 56 11.57 -6.43 10.92
CA PRO A 56 12.50 -6.66 12.02
C PRO A 56 12.25 -5.69 13.18
N PRO A 57 12.57 -6.10 14.42
CA PRO A 57 12.57 -5.20 15.57
C PRO A 57 13.48 -3.99 15.31
N GLY A 58 13.02 -2.79 15.68
CA GLY A 58 13.76 -1.54 15.50
C GLY A 58 13.42 -0.77 14.22
N LEU A 59 12.77 -1.39 13.24
CA LEU A 59 12.17 -0.67 12.11
C LEU A 59 10.98 0.18 12.60
N SER A 60 10.79 1.35 11.99
CA SER A 60 9.57 2.15 12.15
C SER A 60 8.72 2.09 10.89
N ILE A 61 7.45 1.71 10.99
CA ILE A 61 6.53 1.66 9.84
C ILE A 61 5.44 2.70 10.05
N VAL A 62 5.26 3.57 9.05
CA VAL A 62 4.13 4.49 8.95
C VAL A 62 3.23 3.97 7.84
N ALA A 63 1.98 3.65 8.13
CA ALA A 63 1.01 3.16 7.16
C ALA A 63 -0.18 4.12 7.03
N LEU A 64 -0.45 4.58 5.82
CA LEU A 64 -1.61 5.40 5.49
C LEU A 64 -2.51 4.59 4.55
N ILE A 65 -3.69 4.18 5.04
CA ILE A 65 -4.54 3.23 4.34
C ILE A 65 -5.91 3.84 4.12
N GLU A 66 -6.28 4.07 2.85
CA GLU A 66 -7.61 4.52 2.47
C GLU A 66 -8.57 3.33 2.34
N VAL A 67 -9.68 3.34 3.07
CA VAL A 67 -10.70 2.31 3.03
C VAL A 67 -12.09 2.93 2.90
N GLU A 68 -13.10 2.11 2.58
CA GLU A 68 -14.49 2.59 2.49
C GLU A 68 -14.96 3.17 3.84
N ASP A 69 -14.81 2.39 4.90
CA ASP A 69 -15.27 2.74 6.24
C ASP A 69 -14.53 1.93 7.33
N ALA A 70 -14.89 2.15 8.59
CA ALA A 70 -14.26 1.52 9.75
C ALA A 70 -14.40 -0.01 9.80
N ALA A 71 -15.34 -0.62 9.07
CA ALA A 71 -15.50 -2.08 9.04
C ALA A 71 -14.41 -2.78 8.20
N GLU A 72 -13.72 -2.03 7.35
CA GLU A 72 -12.61 -2.50 6.51
C GLU A 72 -11.25 -2.40 7.24
N GLU A 73 -11.21 -1.84 8.46
CA GLU A 73 -10.00 -1.78 9.27
C GLU A 73 -9.62 -3.18 9.78
N LEU A 74 -8.37 -3.57 9.55
CA LEU A 74 -7.84 -4.87 9.95
C LEU A 74 -6.73 -4.73 11.00
N PRO A 75 -6.62 -5.67 11.96
CA PRO A 75 -5.48 -5.71 12.86
C PRO A 75 -4.20 -6.00 12.07
N LEU A 76 -3.17 -5.17 12.25
CA LEU A 76 -1.87 -5.31 11.60
C LEU A 76 -0.79 -5.55 12.68
N PRO A 77 -0.59 -6.80 13.14
CA PRO A 77 0.41 -7.11 14.16
C PRO A 77 1.83 -6.94 13.59
N SER A 78 2.74 -6.43 14.40
CA SER A 78 4.15 -6.29 14.03
C SER A 78 5.07 -6.32 15.25
N SER A 79 6.31 -6.75 15.04
CA SER A 79 7.40 -6.60 16.03
C SER A 79 8.09 -5.22 15.94
N ALA A 80 7.82 -4.46 14.88
CA ALA A 80 8.33 -3.12 14.64
C ALA A 80 7.51 -2.06 15.38
N ARG A 81 8.02 -0.81 15.40
CA ARG A 81 7.22 0.34 15.83
C ARG A 81 6.30 0.73 14.69
N VAL A 82 4.99 0.70 14.90
CA VAL A 82 4.00 1.00 13.84
C VAL A 82 3.15 2.23 14.19
N ASP A 83 2.93 3.09 13.20
CA ASP A 83 1.93 4.16 13.20
C ASP A 83 0.99 3.91 12.02
N VAL A 84 -0.25 3.53 12.30
CA VAL A 84 -1.26 3.20 11.28
C VAL A 84 -2.36 4.25 11.31
N ARG A 85 -2.64 4.83 10.15
CA ARG A 85 -3.71 5.82 9.96
C ARG A 85 -4.67 5.31 8.90
N TRP A 86 -5.88 4.99 9.34
CA TRP A 86 -7.00 4.64 8.48
C TRP A 86 -7.70 5.91 8.01
N ILE A 87 -7.92 6.01 6.70
CA ILE A 87 -8.55 7.16 6.04
C ILE A 87 -9.84 6.64 5.41
N HIS A 88 -10.98 7.10 5.90
CA HIS A 88 -12.28 6.63 5.39
C HIS A 88 -12.72 7.47 4.19
N ARG A 89 -13.16 6.82 3.11
CA ARG A 89 -13.64 7.51 1.91
C ARG A 89 -14.89 8.32 2.22
N GLY A 90 -14.88 9.58 1.80
CA GLY A 90 -15.95 10.54 2.12
C GLY A 90 -15.95 11.00 3.59
N GLY A 91 -14.93 10.63 4.37
CA GLY A 91 -14.71 11.11 5.72
C GLY A 91 -14.21 12.56 5.77
N ALA A 92 -13.94 13.04 6.98
CA ALA A 92 -13.55 14.43 7.22
C ALA A 92 -12.12 14.79 6.78
N THR A 93 -11.26 13.79 6.56
CA THR A 93 -9.85 13.99 6.23
C THR A 93 -9.51 13.19 4.98
N SER A 94 -8.86 13.83 4.02
CA SER A 94 -8.39 13.19 2.79
C SER A 94 -6.99 12.59 2.95
N ILE A 95 -6.65 11.62 2.10
CA ILE A 95 -5.30 11.03 2.07
C ILE A 95 -4.22 12.09 1.77
N ASP A 96 -4.55 13.10 0.96
CA ASP A 96 -3.65 14.20 0.63
C ASP A 96 -3.34 15.08 1.86
N GLU A 97 -4.34 15.35 2.72
CA GLU A 97 -4.14 16.06 3.99
C GLU A 97 -3.28 15.26 4.96
N VAL A 98 -3.53 13.96 5.10
CA VAL A 98 -2.72 13.10 5.99
C VAL A 98 -1.28 12.98 5.49
N LEU A 99 -1.08 12.88 4.17
CA LEU A 99 0.25 12.89 3.56
C LEU A 99 0.98 14.20 3.82
N ALA A 100 0.31 15.35 3.65
CA ALA A 100 0.94 16.65 3.88
C ALA A 100 1.37 16.86 5.34
N ALA A 101 0.67 16.23 6.29
CA ALA A 101 0.98 16.31 7.72
C ALA A 101 1.86 15.15 8.23
N VAL A 102 2.22 14.17 7.39
CA VAL A 102 2.96 13.00 7.83
C VAL A 102 4.35 13.40 8.32
N GLN A 103 4.74 12.87 9.47
CA GLN A 103 6.07 13.05 10.03
C GLN A 103 6.80 11.71 9.95
N LEU A 104 7.94 11.68 9.28
CA LEU A 104 8.76 10.49 9.15
C LEU A 104 9.87 10.49 10.20
N PRO A 105 10.24 9.32 10.75
CA PRO A 105 11.42 9.21 11.59
C PRO A 105 12.68 9.69 10.86
N ALA A 106 13.69 10.12 11.63
CA ALA A 106 14.98 10.46 11.06
C ALA A 106 15.70 9.21 10.50
N GLY A 107 16.60 9.42 9.54
CA GLY A 107 17.41 8.36 8.92
C GLY A 107 16.95 8.00 7.51
N GLU A 108 17.63 7.02 6.92
CA GLU A 108 17.31 6.50 5.58
C GLU A 108 16.03 5.66 5.63
N GLY A 109 15.12 5.88 4.70
CA GLY A 109 13.91 5.07 4.60
C GLY A 109 13.41 4.90 3.19
N PHE A 110 12.31 4.17 3.09
CA PHE A 110 11.71 3.73 1.84
C PHE A 110 10.21 4.00 1.84
N ALA A 111 9.70 4.54 0.73
CA ALA A 111 8.28 4.79 0.54
C ALA A 111 7.71 3.87 -0.54
N TRP A 112 6.56 3.28 -0.24
CA TRP A 112 5.83 2.42 -1.16
C TRP A 112 4.38 2.83 -1.23
N VAL A 113 3.86 2.98 -2.45
CA VAL A 113 2.43 3.18 -2.69
C VAL A 113 1.86 2.09 -3.60
N ALA A 114 0.69 1.56 -3.25
CA ALA A 114 -0.08 0.69 -4.14
C ALA A 114 -1.59 0.91 -4.04
N GLY A 115 -2.30 0.72 -5.16
CA GLY A 115 -3.75 0.89 -5.22
C GLY A 115 -4.19 1.35 -6.60
N GLU A 116 -5.15 2.26 -6.65
CA GLU A 116 -5.63 2.89 -7.88
C GLU A 116 -4.49 3.63 -8.62
N ARG A 117 -4.43 3.49 -9.95
CA ARG A 117 -3.34 4.01 -10.79
C ARG A 117 -3.08 5.50 -10.62
N ASP A 118 -4.11 6.34 -10.68
CA ASP A 118 -3.95 7.78 -10.60
C ASP A 118 -3.62 8.20 -9.16
N LEU A 119 -4.18 7.52 -8.15
CA LEU A 119 -3.76 7.67 -6.76
C LEU A 119 -2.26 7.36 -6.58
N ALA A 120 -1.81 6.19 -7.02
CA ALA A 120 -0.40 5.76 -6.93
C ALA A 120 0.55 6.73 -7.66
N ARG A 121 0.15 7.24 -8.85
CA ARG A 121 0.92 8.25 -9.59
C ARG A 121 0.99 9.58 -8.84
N ARG A 122 -0.12 10.06 -8.26
CA ARG A 122 -0.15 11.31 -7.47
C ARG A 122 0.75 11.21 -6.25
N ILE A 123 0.63 10.13 -5.49
CA ILE A 123 1.40 9.91 -4.26
C ILE A 123 2.89 9.75 -4.57
N ARG A 124 3.26 9.03 -5.65
CA ARG A 124 4.66 8.95 -6.08
C ARG A 124 5.27 10.33 -6.35
N ARG A 125 4.54 11.21 -7.03
CA ARG A 125 5.01 12.59 -7.26
C ARG A 125 5.16 13.35 -5.95
N HIS A 126 4.20 13.23 -5.04
CA HIS A 126 4.30 13.84 -3.71
C HIS A 126 5.57 13.39 -2.96
N PHE A 127 5.87 12.09 -2.96
CA PHE A 127 7.08 11.55 -2.33
C PHE A 127 8.37 12.16 -2.88
N ILE A 128 8.47 12.36 -4.19
CA ILE A 128 9.70 12.85 -4.83
C ILE A 128 9.77 14.37 -4.79
N GLU A 129 8.70 15.05 -5.22
CA GLU A 129 8.69 16.50 -5.46
C GLU A 129 8.45 17.31 -4.18
N VAL A 130 7.66 16.78 -3.23
CA VAL A 130 7.29 17.48 -1.99
C VAL A 130 8.12 16.98 -0.81
N MET A 131 8.22 15.66 -0.64
CA MET A 131 9.00 15.08 0.46
C MET A 131 10.50 14.94 0.15
N GLY A 132 10.91 15.19 -1.10
CA GLY A 132 12.32 15.16 -1.50
C GLY A 132 12.97 13.77 -1.42
N LEU A 133 12.18 12.69 -1.46
CA LEU A 133 12.72 11.34 -1.39
C LEU A 133 13.49 10.99 -2.68
N PRO A 134 14.66 10.34 -2.59
CA PRO A 134 15.37 9.85 -3.76
C PRO A 134 14.47 8.90 -4.57
N PRO A 135 14.41 8.98 -5.91
CA PRO A 135 13.56 8.11 -6.72
C PRO A 135 13.79 6.60 -6.47
N GLY A 136 15.03 6.18 -6.24
CA GLY A 136 15.37 4.80 -5.90
C GLY A 136 14.85 4.32 -4.53
N HIS A 137 14.35 5.24 -3.69
CA HIS A 137 13.75 4.95 -2.38
C HIS A 137 12.23 5.00 -2.43
N VAL A 138 11.66 5.18 -3.62
CA VAL A 138 10.22 5.26 -3.84
C VAL A 138 9.80 4.18 -4.81
N LYS A 139 8.77 3.41 -4.46
CA LYS A 139 8.13 2.46 -5.37
C LYS A 139 6.63 2.70 -5.45
N ALA A 140 6.10 2.73 -6.67
CA ALA A 140 4.67 2.82 -6.92
C ALA A 140 4.16 1.64 -7.73
N SER A 141 3.02 1.07 -7.34
CA SER A 141 2.41 -0.09 -7.99
C SER A 141 0.93 0.18 -8.24
N ALA A 142 0.52 0.25 -9.52
CA ALA A 142 -0.87 0.39 -9.89
C ALA A 142 -1.53 -0.99 -9.91
N TYR A 143 -2.32 -1.29 -8.89
CA TYR A 143 -3.03 -2.57 -8.75
C TYR A 143 -4.31 -2.60 -9.56
N TRP A 144 -4.95 -1.45 -9.74
CA TRP A 144 -6.16 -1.31 -10.54
C TRP A 144 -6.27 0.10 -11.12
N ARG A 145 -7.20 0.29 -12.05
CA ARG A 145 -7.53 1.60 -12.64
C ARG A 145 -9.03 1.73 -12.74
N ARG A 146 -9.58 2.88 -12.32
CA ARG A 146 -11.01 3.14 -12.44
C ARG A 146 -11.44 3.12 -13.92
N GLY A 147 -12.43 2.30 -14.26
CA GLY A 147 -12.94 2.15 -15.63
C GLY A 147 -12.27 1.07 -16.48
N GLU A 148 -11.25 0.36 -15.98
CA GLU A 148 -10.58 -0.74 -16.68
C GLU A 148 -10.59 -2.04 -15.85
N THR A 149 -10.71 -3.19 -16.51
CA THR A 149 -10.66 -4.51 -15.85
C THR A 149 -9.35 -5.25 -16.17
N GLY A 150 -8.58 -5.59 -15.13
CA GLY A 150 -7.63 -6.72 -15.16
C GLY A 150 -6.17 -6.43 -15.50
N ARG A 151 -5.58 -5.33 -15.04
CA ARG A 151 -4.14 -5.04 -15.26
C ARG A 151 -3.43 -4.61 -13.97
N HIS A 152 -2.26 -5.19 -13.72
CA HIS A 152 -1.29 -4.77 -12.71
C HIS A 152 -0.10 -4.16 -13.46
N GLU A 153 0.28 -2.91 -13.14
CA GLU A 153 1.40 -2.18 -13.76
C GLU A 153 2.32 -1.62 -12.67
N VAL A 154 3.63 -1.88 -12.76
CA VAL A 154 4.62 -1.21 -11.89
C VAL A 154 4.98 0.12 -12.56
N LEU A 155 4.84 1.21 -11.81
CA LEU A 155 5.13 2.55 -12.31
C LEU A 155 6.62 2.85 -12.08
N GLY A 156 7.46 2.67 -13.10
CA GLY A 156 8.91 2.89 -13.03
C GLY A 156 9.55 3.36 -14.35
N ASP A 157 10.27 4.47 -14.22
CA ASP A 157 11.37 5.10 -14.97
C ASP A 157 11.31 5.22 -16.51
N GLU A 158 10.90 6.40 -16.97
CA GLU A 158 11.57 7.12 -18.08
C GLU A 158 12.60 8.09 -17.50
#